data_AF-A0A936WF45-F1
#
_entry.id   AF-A0A936WF45-F1
#
_cell.length_a   1.000
_cell.length_b   1.000
_cell.length_c   1.000
_cell.angle_alpha   90.00
_cell.angle_beta   90.00
_cell.angle_gamma   90.00
#
_symmetry.space_group_name_H-M   'P 1'
#
loop_
_entity.id
_entity.type
_entity.pdbx_description
1 polymer ?
#
loop_
_entity_poly.entity_id
_entity_poly.type
_entity_poly.pdbx_seq_one_letter_code
_entity_poly.pdbx_strand_id
1 'polypeptide(L)' 'MAAFAYACSAWARLWKINSAVLAERVDAVIGLNAFLSQGQGGPILTF' A
#
# COMPACT_ATOMS: atom_id res chain seq x y z
N MET A 1 10.37 -10.84 -11.38
CA MET A 1 10.25 -9.78 -10.36
C MET A 1 8.89 -9.96 -9.71
N ALA A 2 8.83 -10.26 -8.42
CA ALA A 2 7.55 -10.43 -7.73
C ALA A 2 6.84 -9.08 -7.62
N ALA A 3 5.55 -9.03 -7.95
CA ALA A 3 4.73 -7.84 -7.74
C ALA A 3 4.27 -7.84 -6.28
N PHE A 4 4.52 -6.75 -5.56
CA PHE A 4 4.02 -6.54 -4.20
C PHE A 4 2.75 -5.69 -4.25
N ALA A 5 1.72 -6.11 -3.53
CA ALA A 5 0.48 -5.39 -3.37
C ALA A 5 0.47 -4.68 -2.00
N TYR A 6 0.24 -3.37 -2.01
CA TYR A 6 0.15 -2.57 -0.80
C TYR A 6 -1.20 -1.88 -0.68
N ALA A 7 -1.74 -1.81 0.53
CA ALA A 7 -2.89 -0.95 0.83
C ALA A 7 -2.43 0.37 1.47
N CYS A 8 -3.09 1.47 1.10
CA CYS A 8 -2.84 2.78 1.71
C CYS A 8 -3.43 2.83 3.14
N SER A 9 -2.59 3.10 4.12
CA SER A 9 -2.99 3.17 5.54
C SER A 9 -4.01 4.28 5.82
N ALA A 10 -3.94 5.41 5.12
CA ALA A 10 -4.89 6.50 5.28
C ALA A 10 -6.29 6.11 4.77
N TRP A 11 -6.35 5.45 3.61
CA TRP A 11 -7.59 4.94 3.05
C TRP A 11 -8.23 3.88 3.95
N ALA A 12 -7.44 2.92 4.44
CA ALA A 12 -7.93 1.89 5.36
C ALA A 12 -8.55 2.49 6.64
N ARG A 13 -7.93 3.53 7.20
CA ARG A 13 -8.46 4.27 8.37
C ARG A 13 -9.74 5.04 8.04
N LEU A 14 -9.78 5.71 6.89
CA LEU A 14 -10.96 6.48 6.44
C LEU A 14 -12.21 5.60 6.38
N TRP A 15 -12.05 4.38 5.87
CA TRP A 15 -13.14 3.41 5.72
C TRP A 15 -13.29 2.46 6.91
N LYS A 16 -12.49 2.63 7.97
CA LYS A 16 -12.45 1.74 9.15
C LYS A 16 -12.33 0.26 8.77
N ILE A 17 -11.57 -0.04 7.72
CA ILE A 17 -11.38 -1.41 7.23
C ILE A 17 -10.42 -2.12 8.19
N ASN A 18 -10.83 -3.30 8.65
CA ASN A 18 -10.00 -4.16 9.49
C ASN A 18 -8.79 -4.66 8.70
N SER A 19 -7.60 -4.58 9.30
CA SER A 19 -6.35 -5.06 8.70
C SER A 19 -6.38 -6.56 8.39
N ALA A 20 -7.15 -7.37 9.13
CA ALA A 20 -7.34 -8.78 8.84
C ALA A 20 -7.98 -9.03 7.47
N VAL A 21 -8.93 -8.19 7.07
CA VAL A 21 -9.61 -8.28 5.75
C VAL A 21 -8.63 -7.90 4.63
N LEU A 22 -7.76 -6.92 4.88
CA LEU A 22 -6.75 -6.50 3.90
C LEU A 22 -5.64 -7.54 3.74
N ALA A 23 -5.27 -8.24 4.82
CA ALA A 23 -4.20 -9.24 4.80
C ALA A 23 -4.47 -10.42 3.84
N GLU A 24 -5.72 -10.68 3.47
CA GLU A 24 -6.07 -11.68 2.45
C GLU A 24 -5.71 -11.25 1.02
N ARG A 25 -5.46 -9.95 0.79
CA ARG A 25 -5.35 -9.34 -0.55
C ARG A 25 -4.08 -8.53 -0.78
N VAL A 26 -3.43 -8.07 0.28
CA VAL A 26 -2.22 -7.25 0.19
C VAL A 26 -1.10 -7.81 1.07
N ASP A 27 0.13 -7.60 0.65
CA ASP A 27 1.32 -8.00 1.40
C ASP A 27 1.51 -7.11 2.65
N ALA A 28 1.18 -5.82 2.54
CA ALA A 28 1.28 -4.89 3.66
C ALA A 28 0.36 -3.67 3.53
N VAL A 29 0.05 -3.06 4.68
CA VAL A 29 -0.60 -1.74 4.75
C VAL A 29 0.46 -0.69 5.05
N ILE A 30 0.70 0.24 4.13
CA ILE A 30 1.79 1.22 4.23
C ILE A 30 1.30 2.66 4.07
N GLY A 31 2.09 3.60 4.59
CA GLY A 31 1.88 5.03 4.38
C GLY A 31 2.60 5.55 3.13
N LEU A 32 2.26 6.79 2.75
CA LEU A 32 2.81 7.46 1.56
C LEU A 32 4.34 7.51 1.56
N ASN A 33 4.97 7.85 2.69
CA ASN A 33 6.43 7.96 2.77
C ASN A 33 7.13 6.62 2.53
N ALA A 34 6.58 5.52 3.05
CA ALA A 34 7.13 4.19 2.83
C ALA A 34 6.98 3.78 1.35
N PHE A 35 5.84 4.09 0.74
CA PHE A 35 5.62 3.86 -0.70
C PHE A 35 6.62 4.65 -1.56
N LEU A 36 6.80 5.94 -1.29
CA LEU A 36 7.76 6.79 -2.01
C LEU A 36 9.21 6.32 -1.83
N SER A 37 9.55 5.83 -0.64
CA SER A 37 10.89 5.26 -0.38
C SER A 37 11.16 4.00 -1.19
N GLN A 38 10.13 3.17 -1.46
CA GLN A 38 10.27 1.99 -2.32
C GLN A 38 10.29 2.35 -3.81
N GLY A 39 9.60 3.43 -4.20
CA GLY A 39 9.57 3.92 -5.57
C GLY A 39 10.79 4.73 -6.00
N GLN A 40 11.72 5.06 -5.10
CA GLN A 40 12.93 5.81 -5.46
C GLN A 40 13.76 5.02 -6.47
N GLY A 41 13.80 5.51 -7.71
CA GLY A 41 14.57 4.93 -8.82
C GLY A 41 13.73 4.28 -9.92
N GLY A 42 12.41 4.14 -9.73
CA GLY A 42 11.47 3.63 -10.75
C GLY A 42 10.39 4.64 -11.15
N PRO A 43 9.72 4.45 -12.29
CA PRO A 43 8.58 5.27 -12.67
C PRO A 43 7.41 5.06 -11.71
N ILE A 44 6.86 6.16 -11.17
CA ILE A 44 5.63 6.16 -10.38
C ILE A 44 4.49 6.60 -11.28
N LEU A 45 3.45 5.77 -11.41
CA LEU A 45 2.23 6.08 -12.15
C LEU A 45 1.11 6.39 -11.14
N THR A 46 0.33 7.43 -11.43
CA THR A 46 -0.85 7.83 -10.64
C THR A 46 -2.07 7.86 -11.54
N PHE A 47 -3.20 7.34 -11.07
CA PHE A 47 -4.47 7.29 -11.79
C PHE A 47 -5.64 7.67 -10.88
#